data_AF-A0A959EQY7-F1
#
_entry.id   AF-A0A959EQY7-F1
#
_cell.length_a   1.000
_cell.length_b   1.000
_cell.length_c   1.000
_cell.angle_alpha   90.00
_cell.angle_beta   90.00
_cell.angle_gamma   90.00
#
_symmetry.space_group_name_H-M   'P 1'
#
loop_
_entity.id
_entity.type
_entity.pdbx_description
1 polymer ?
#
loop_
_entity_poly.entity_id
_entity_poly.type
_entity_poly.pdbx_seq_one_letter_code
_entity_poly.pdbx_strand_id
1 'polypeptide(L)'
;MPAEKALEKITSDPAYQINQMLSGKYNEDILPPYRLFSEQVNELQRLYMQAQMEVFPKKRFYPDANSTLRVSYGKVEGFDPRDGLHYEYQTYLDGVIEKHKPGDYEFEVPEKLIRLYERKDFGPYVDQTGKVPVCFLASNHTTGGNSGSPVLDANGSLIGLNFDRVWEGTMSDIYYDPSICRNISVDIRYVLFIVDKFAGAGHLVSEMELIR
;
A
#
# COMPACT_ATOMS: atom_id res chain seq x y z
N MET A 1 41.72 18.14 -13.91
CA MET A 1 42.00 17.46 -15.19
C MET A 1 41.41 18.32 -16.31
N PRO A 2 42.12 18.57 -17.42
CA PRO A 2 41.55 19.28 -18.58
C PRO A 2 40.31 18.56 -19.10
N ALA A 3 39.32 19.29 -19.61
CA ALA A 3 38.02 18.74 -20.03
C ALA A 3 38.16 17.65 -21.11
N GLU A 4 39.06 17.81 -22.07
CA GLU A 4 39.31 16.81 -23.12
C GLU A 4 39.82 15.48 -22.56
N LYS A 5 40.75 15.54 -21.59
CA LYS A 5 41.25 14.34 -20.90
C LYS A 5 40.20 13.67 -20.02
N ALA A 6 39.24 14.45 -19.50
CA ALA A 6 38.11 13.92 -18.77
C ALA A 6 37.15 13.17 -19.71
N LEU A 7 36.85 13.78 -20.86
CA LEU A 7 36.00 13.20 -21.89
C LEU A 7 36.58 11.90 -22.43
N GLU A 8 37.86 11.88 -22.78
CA GLU A 8 38.56 10.69 -23.26
C GLU A 8 38.50 9.54 -22.25
N LYS A 9 38.69 9.83 -20.97
CA LYS A 9 38.57 8.82 -19.90
C LYS A 9 37.15 8.28 -19.78
N ILE A 10 36.13 9.13 -19.91
CA ILE A 10 34.73 8.70 -19.83
C ILE A 10 34.37 7.86 -21.06
N THR A 11 34.74 8.30 -22.27
CA THR A 11 34.37 7.60 -23.51
C THR A 11 35.15 6.29 -23.72
N SER A 12 36.34 6.17 -23.13
CA SER A 12 37.12 4.94 -23.11
C SER A 12 36.76 3.99 -21.97
N ASP A 13 35.95 4.44 -20.99
CA ASP A 13 35.50 3.60 -19.89
C ASP A 13 34.61 2.45 -20.43
N PRO A 14 34.94 1.18 -20.16
CA PRO A 14 34.16 0.05 -20.67
C PRO A 14 32.69 0.06 -20.22
N ALA A 15 32.39 0.54 -19.01
CA ALA A 15 31.01 0.64 -18.54
C ALA A 15 30.25 1.75 -19.29
N TYR A 16 30.91 2.88 -19.58
CA TYR A 16 30.32 3.91 -20.43
C TYR A 16 30.06 3.40 -21.84
N GLN A 17 30.99 2.65 -22.43
CA GLN A 17 30.82 2.07 -23.77
C GLN A 17 29.66 1.06 -23.82
N ILE A 18 29.52 0.20 -22.81
CA ILE A 18 28.37 -0.72 -22.69
C ILE A 18 27.07 0.08 -22.56
N ASN A 19 27.04 1.12 -21.72
CA ASN A 19 25.86 1.97 -21.57
C ASN A 19 25.48 2.66 -22.90
N GLN A 20 26.46 3.18 -23.65
CA GLN A 20 26.22 3.80 -24.96
C GLN A 20 25.68 2.79 -25.97
N MET A 21 26.21 1.57 -25.99
CA MET A 21 25.71 0.50 -26.86
C MET A 21 24.26 0.11 -26.51
N LEU A 22 23.96 -0.09 -25.22
CA LEU A 22 22.61 -0.47 -24.76
C LEU A 22 21.60 0.67 -24.98
N SER A 23 21.97 1.89 -24.61
CA SER A 23 21.13 3.08 -24.78
C SER A 23 20.93 3.40 -26.26
N GLY A 24 21.96 3.27 -27.09
CA GLY A 24 21.87 3.42 -28.53
C GLY A 24 20.88 2.43 -29.12
N LYS A 25 21.05 1.14 -28.84
CA LYS A 25 20.12 0.09 -29.30
C LYS A 25 18.69 0.33 -28.83
N TYR A 26 18.49 0.73 -27.57
CA TYR A 26 17.16 1.07 -27.06
C TYR A 26 16.55 2.26 -27.81
N ASN A 27 17.30 3.36 -27.97
CA ASN A 27 16.79 4.59 -28.57
C ASN A 27 16.58 4.51 -30.08
N GLU A 28 17.39 3.72 -30.79
CA GLU A 28 17.35 3.60 -32.25
C GLU A 28 16.41 2.49 -32.71
N ASP A 29 16.46 1.31 -32.07
CA ASP A 29 15.76 0.12 -32.56
C ASP A 29 14.44 -0.16 -31.83
N ILE A 30 14.36 0.14 -30.53
CA ILE A 30 13.23 -0.28 -29.66
C ILE A 30 12.22 0.85 -29.46
N LEU A 31 12.71 2.02 -29.05
CA LEU A 31 11.88 3.14 -28.64
C LEU A 31 11.01 3.72 -29.77
N PRO A 32 11.51 3.90 -31.03
CA PRO A 32 10.69 4.45 -32.10
C PRO A 32 9.48 3.59 -32.48
N PRO A 33 9.59 2.27 -32.78
CA PRO A 33 8.42 1.46 -33.08
C PRO A 33 7.50 1.29 -31.86
N TYR A 34 8.07 1.19 -30.65
CA TYR A 34 7.27 1.15 -29.42
C TYR A 34 6.36 2.39 -29.28
N ARG A 35 6.89 3.59 -29.51
CA ARG A 35 6.11 4.85 -29.46
C ARG A 35 4.97 4.85 -30.49
N LEU A 36 5.27 4.48 -31.73
CA LEU A 36 4.28 4.42 -32.81
C LEU A 36 3.11 3.48 -32.44
N PHE A 37 3.41 2.26 -31.98
CA PHE A 37 2.37 1.31 -31.58
C PHE A 37 1.64 1.74 -30.31
N SER A 38 2.33 2.36 -29.35
CA SER A 38 1.71 2.86 -28.12
C SER A 38 0.69 3.97 -28.40
N GLU A 39 1.00 4.89 -29.32
CA GLU A 39 0.06 5.93 -29.76
C GLU A 39 -1.21 5.33 -30.38
N GLN A 40 -1.05 4.35 -31.28
CA GLN A 40 -2.18 3.65 -31.90
C GLN A 40 -3.04 2.90 -30.85
N VAL A 41 -2.40 2.21 -29.90
CA VAL A 41 -3.10 1.53 -28.81
C VAL A 41 -3.90 2.53 -27.95
N ASN A 42 -3.31 3.68 -27.62
CA ASN A 42 -3.99 4.71 -26.84
C ASN A 42 -5.22 5.29 -27.56
N GLU A 43 -5.13 5.54 -28.87
CA GLU A 43 -6.27 6.00 -29.66
C GLU A 43 -7.40 4.95 -29.70
N LEU A 44 -7.06 3.68 -29.91
CA LEU A 44 -8.02 2.59 -29.90
C LEU A 44 -8.63 2.38 -28.51
N GLN A 45 -7.85 2.49 -27.45
CA GLN A 45 -8.32 2.37 -26.07
C GLN A 45 -9.33 3.47 -25.73
N ARG A 46 -9.10 4.72 -26.19
CA ARG A 46 -10.06 5.82 -26.05
C ARG A 46 -11.40 5.50 -26.71
N LEU A 47 -11.37 5.02 -27.96
CA LEU A 47 -12.58 4.63 -28.69
C LEU A 47 -13.29 3.45 -28.02
N TYR A 48 -12.52 2.48 -27.53
CA TYR A 48 -13.06 1.32 -26.83
C TYR A 48 -13.74 1.69 -25.51
N MET A 49 -13.16 2.61 -24.74
CA MET A 49 -13.80 3.10 -23.50
C MET A 49 -15.11 3.84 -23.81
N GLN A 50 -15.12 4.69 -24.84
CA GLN A 50 -16.35 5.35 -25.30
C GLN A 50 -17.42 4.31 -25.70
N ALA A 51 -17.05 3.32 -26.52
CA ALA A 51 -17.98 2.28 -26.96
C ALA A 51 -18.54 1.46 -25.78
N GLN A 52 -17.72 1.11 -24.79
CA GLN A 52 -18.19 0.42 -23.58
C GLN A 52 -19.23 1.23 -22.81
N MET A 53 -19.04 2.54 -22.67
CA MET A 53 -20.00 3.43 -21.99
C MET A 53 -21.32 3.54 -22.77
N GLU A 54 -21.26 3.61 -24.10
CA GLU A 54 -22.44 3.67 -24.97
C GLU A 54 -23.24 2.35 -24.98
N VAL A 55 -22.55 1.21 -25.05
CA VAL A 55 -23.18 -0.12 -25.11
C VAL A 55 -23.72 -0.58 -23.74
N PHE A 56 -23.05 -0.20 -22.64
CA PHE A 56 -23.43 -0.60 -21.28
C PHE A 56 -23.84 0.59 -20.39
N PRO A 57 -24.90 1.35 -20.74
CA PRO A 57 -25.23 2.61 -20.06
C PRO A 57 -25.63 2.46 -18.59
N LYS A 58 -25.97 1.23 -18.15
CA LYS A 58 -26.33 0.92 -16.76
C LYS A 58 -25.17 0.38 -15.92
N LYS A 59 -24.02 0.06 -16.54
CA LYS A 59 -22.84 -0.43 -15.82
C LYS A 59 -22.23 0.71 -15.03
N ARG A 60 -21.76 0.42 -13.81
CA ARG A 60 -21.03 1.38 -12.98
C ARG A 60 -19.59 1.50 -13.52
N PHE A 61 -19.35 2.52 -14.32
CA PHE A 61 -18.00 2.92 -14.70
C PHE A 61 -17.42 3.89 -13.67
N TYR A 62 -16.14 3.73 -13.38
CA TYR A 62 -15.30 4.71 -12.69
C TYR A 62 -14.04 4.91 -13.54
N PRO A 63 -13.49 6.12 -13.63
CA PRO A 63 -12.29 6.35 -14.42
C PRO A 63 -11.08 5.67 -13.77
N ASP A 64 -10.15 5.18 -14.59
CA ASP A 64 -8.88 4.65 -14.11
C ASP A 64 -8.16 5.66 -13.21
N ALA A 65 -7.37 5.16 -12.26
CA ALA A 65 -6.55 5.99 -11.40
C ALA A 65 -5.49 6.73 -12.23
N ASN A 66 -5.33 8.03 -11.96
CA ASN A 66 -4.39 8.90 -12.69
C ASN A 66 -3.72 9.90 -11.75
N SER A 67 -3.40 9.46 -10.52
CA SER A 67 -2.78 10.28 -9.47
C SER A 67 -3.61 11.52 -9.07
N THR A 68 -4.94 11.41 -9.16
CA THR A 68 -5.89 12.41 -8.66
C THR A 68 -6.63 11.89 -7.43
N LEU A 69 -7.20 12.80 -6.64
CA LEU A 69 -8.00 12.44 -5.47
C LEU A 69 -9.22 11.60 -5.87
N ARG A 70 -9.46 10.49 -5.17
CA ARG A 70 -10.62 9.60 -5.33
C ARG A 70 -11.16 9.17 -3.97
N VAL A 71 -12.38 8.67 -3.96
CA VAL A 71 -13.04 8.07 -2.79
C VAL A 71 -13.43 6.63 -3.13
N SER A 72 -13.12 5.71 -2.22
CA SER A 72 -13.47 4.30 -2.30
C SER A 72 -14.04 3.87 -0.95
N TYR A 73 -15.12 3.10 -0.96
CA TYR A 73 -15.82 2.66 0.24
C TYR A 73 -16.01 1.16 0.23
N GLY A 74 -16.13 0.58 1.43
CA GLY A 74 -16.26 -0.84 1.66
C GLY A 74 -16.64 -1.07 3.11
N LYS A 75 -16.38 -2.27 3.61
CA LYS A 75 -16.58 -2.64 5.01
C LYS A 75 -15.37 -3.42 5.51
N VAL A 76 -15.16 -3.37 6.83
CA VAL A 76 -14.14 -4.18 7.49
C VAL A 76 -14.57 -5.64 7.41
N GLU A 77 -13.80 -6.46 6.71
CA GLU A 77 -14.13 -7.88 6.51
C GLU A 77 -12.90 -8.72 6.14
N GLY A 78 -12.92 -9.98 6.58
CA GLY A 78 -11.94 -11.00 6.22
C GLY A 78 -12.19 -11.56 4.83
N PHE A 79 -11.52 -12.67 4.50
CA PHE A 79 -11.76 -13.41 3.26
C PHE A 79 -11.22 -14.84 3.34
N ASP A 80 -11.68 -15.68 2.41
CA ASP A 80 -11.21 -17.06 2.26
C ASP A 80 -10.19 -17.10 1.11
N PRO A 81 -8.87 -17.17 1.38
CA PRO A 81 -7.86 -17.24 0.31
C PRO A 81 -7.89 -18.59 -0.43
N ARG A 82 -8.35 -19.66 0.23
CA ARG A 82 -8.44 -21.02 -0.29
C ARG A 82 -9.34 -21.88 0.58
N ASP A 83 -9.71 -23.05 0.07
CA ASP A 83 -10.53 -24.02 0.79
C ASP A 83 -9.95 -24.37 2.19
N GLY A 84 -10.82 -24.40 3.19
CA GLY A 84 -10.49 -24.71 4.58
C GLY A 84 -9.70 -23.64 5.35
N LEU A 85 -9.49 -22.44 4.79
CA LEU A 85 -8.76 -21.36 5.45
C LEU A 85 -9.55 -20.05 5.37
N HIS A 86 -9.80 -19.44 6.53
CA HIS A 86 -10.36 -18.10 6.67
C HIS A 86 -9.32 -17.15 7.26
N TYR A 87 -9.11 -16.00 6.61
CA TYR A 87 -8.38 -14.89 7.22
C TYR A 87 -9.36 -13.92 7.85
N GLU A 88 -9.27 -13.79 9.17
CA GLU A 88 -10.00 -12.79 9.95
C GLU A 88 -9.63 -11.37 9.53
N TYR A 89 -10.52 -10.42 9.79
CA TYR A 89 -10.30 -9.03 9.40
C TYR A 89 -9.30 -8.30 10.29
N GLN A 90 -9.01 -8.75 11.52
CA GLN A 90 -8.23 -8.02 12.52
C GLN A 90 -7.02 -8.82 12.99
N THR A 91 -5.87 -8.15 13.10
CA THR A 91 -4.68 -8.67 13.78
C THR A 91 -4.42 -7.94 15.09
N TYR A 92 -3.64 -8.57 15.96
CA TYR A 92 -3.35 -8.10 17.32
C TYR A 92 -1.85 -8.12 17.63
N LEU A 93 -1.45 -7.38 18.66
CA LEU A 93 -0.06 -7.34 19.13
C LEU A 93 0.48 -8.72 19.50
N ASP A 94 -0.38 -9.64 19.96
CA ASP A 94 -0.06 -11.06 20.17
C ASP A 94 0.63 -11.66 18.94
N GLY A 95 0.10 -11.41 17.73
CA GLY A 95 0.66 -11.92 16.48
C GLY A 95 2.00 -11.29 16.08
N VAL A 96 2.32 -10.09 16.58
CA VAL A 96 3.66 -9.51 16.46
C VAL A 96 4.65 -10.28 17.33
N ILE A 97 4.25 -10.62 18.56
CA ILE A 97 5.07 -11.38 19.51
C ILE A 97 5.25 -12.83 19.05
N GLU A 98 4.20 -13.47 18.52
CA GLU A 98 4.27 -14.81 17.93
C GLU A 98 5.27 -14.90 16.76
N LYS A 99 5.44 -13.80 16.02
CA LYS A 99 6.38 -13.72 14.89
C LYS A 99 7.79 -13.28 15.30
N HIS A 100 7.99 -12.84 16.54
CA HIS A 100 9.28 -12.33 16.99
C HIS A 100 10.39 -13.37 16.85
N LYS A 101 11.50 -12.99 16.21
CA LYS A 101 12.72 -13.81 16.11
C LYS A 101 13.94 -12.98 16.53
N PRO A 102 14.54 -13.26 17.71
CA PRO A 102 15.73 -12.57 18.18
C PRO A 102 16.89 -12.56 17.16
N GLY A 103 17.37 -11.37 16.81
CA GLY A 103 18.46 -11.13 15.86
C GLY A 103 18.10 -11.20 14.37
N ASP A 104 16.82 -11.43 14.05
CA ASP A 104 16.34 -11.46 12.66
C ASP A 104 16.07 -10.04 12.15
N TYR A 105 16.53 -9.72 10.93
CA TYR A 105 16.43 -8.33 10.42
C TYR A 105 14.99 -7.90 10.12
N GLU A 106 14.07 -8.83 9.86
CA GLU A 106 12.65 -8.55 9.57
C GLU A 106 11.77 -8.69 10.81
N PHE A 107 12.10 -9.64 11.69
CA PHE A 107 11.23 -10.09 12.78
C PHE A 107 11.78 -9.80 14.19
N GLU A 108 12.85 -9.03 14.33
CA GLU A 108 13.27 -8.48 15.62
C GLU A 108 12.22 -7.49 16.14
N VAL A 109 11.69 -7.73 17.34
CA VAL A 109 10.73 -6.84 18.00
C VAL A 109 11.50 -6.00 19.03
N PRO A 110 11.35 -4.66 19.04
CA PRO A 110 12.04 -3.83 20.02
C PRO A 110 11.70 -4.24 21.47
N GLU A 111 12.73 -4.43 22.27
CA GLU A 111 12.66 -4.82 23.68
C GLU A 111 11.64 -4.01 24.51
N LYS A 112 11.49 -2.70 24.24
CA LYS A 112 10.49 -1.88 24.92
C LYS A 112 9.05 -2.32 24.59
N LEU A 113 8.77 -2.73 23.36
CA LEU A 113 7.45 -3.20 22.93
C LEU A 113 7.14 -4.57 23.56
N ILE A 114 8.13 -5.46 23.67
CA ILE A 114 8.01 -6.73 24.39
C ILE A 114 7.62 -6.47 25.86
N ARG A 115 8.31 -5.55 26.56
CA ARG A 115 7.97 -5.22 27.95
C ARG A 115 6.58 -4.61 28.13
N LEU A 116 6.11 -3.78 27.20
CA LEU A 116 4.75 -3.25 27.22
C LEU A 116 3.72 -4.38 27.08
N TYR A 117 4.00 -5.34 26.20
CA TYR A 117 3.18 -6.54 26.01
C TYR A 117 3.13 -7.44 27.26
N GLU A 118 4.28 -7.79 27.84
CA GLU A 118 4.36 -8.65 29.03
C GLU A 118 3.65 -8.04 30.25
N ARG A 119 3.77 -6.72 30.42
CA ARG A 119 3.12 -5.98 31.51
C ARG A 119 1.65 -5.65 31.23
N LYS A 120 1.17 -5.91 30.01
CA LYS A 120 -0.14 -5.49 29.51
C LYS A 120 -0.39 -3.99 29.71
N ASP A 121 0.65 -3.16 29.56
CA ASP A 121 0.57 -1.71 29.73
C ASP A 121 0.03 -1.05 28.45
N PHE A 122 -1.21 -1.38 28.12
CA PHE A 122 -1.87 -0.98 26.88
C PHE A 122 -2.69 0.29 27.00
N GLY A 123 -3.03 0.71 28.22
CA GLY A 123 -3.87 1.89 28.44
C GLY A 123 -5.23 1.80 27.72
N PRO A 124 -5.74 2.90 27.15
CA PRO A 124 -7.05 2.93 26.49
C PRO A 124 -7.05 2.37 25.07
N TYR A 125 -5.93 1.85 24.56
CA TYR A 125 -5.77 1.45 23.16
C TYR A 125 -6.18 0.00 22.86
N VAL A 126 -6.85 -0.65 23.81
CA VAL A 126 -7.36 -2.02 23.64
C VAL A 126 -8.75 -2.02 23.05
N ASP A 127 -9.11 -3.11 22.36
CA ASP A 127 -10.49 -3.36 21.97
C ASP A 127 -11.30 -4.02 23.11
N GLN A 128 -12.54 -4.42 22.80
CA GLN A 128 -13.44 -5.07 23.76
C GLN A 128 -12.91 -6.42 24.30
N THR A 129 -11.93 -7.02 23.63
CA THR A 129 -11.26 -8.26 24.08
C THR A 129 -10.13 -7.99 25.07
N GLY A 130 -9.76 -6.72 25.27
CA GLY A 130 -8.62 -6.32 26.09
C GLY A 130 -7.27 -6.47 25.39
N LYS A 131 -7.25 -6.70 24.07
CA LYS A 131 -6.04 -6.81 23.26
C LYS A 131 -5.78 -5.52 22.48
N VAL A 132 -4.52 -5.27 22.13
CA VAL A 132 -4.14 -4.15 21.25
C VAL A 132 -4.29 -4.60 19.79
N PRO A 133 -5.24 -4.05 19.03
CA PRO A 133 -5.37 -4.31 17.60
C PRO A 133 -4.21 -3.65 16.86
N VAL A 134 -3.71 -4.28 15.79
CA VAL A 134 -2.53 -3.82 15.04
C VAL A 134 -2.92 -3.39 13.63
N CYS A 135 -3.43 -4.31 12.82
CA CYS A 135 -3.91 -4.01 11.46
C CYS A 135 -5.29 -4.62 11.21
N PHE A 136 -5.99 -4.09 10.23
CA PHE A 136 -7.24 -4.66 9.75
C PHE A 136 -7.37 -4.66 8.22
N LEU A 137 -8.24 -5.52 7.72
CA LEU A 137 -8.62 -5.65 6.32
C LEU A 137 -9.97 -4.99 6.06
N ALA A 138 -10.12 -4.39 4.88
CA ALA A 138 -11.40 -3.92 4.38
C ALA A 138 -11.54 -4.13 2.87
N SER A 139 -12.77 -4.08 2.37
CA SER A 139 -13.08 -4.29 0.94
C SER A 139 -12.96 -3.03 0.09
N ASN A 140 -12.24 -2.00 0.54
CA ASN A 140 -12.00 -0.80 -0.27
C ASN A 140 -11.10 -1.15 -1.46
N HIS A 141 -11.46 -0.65 -2.65
CA HIS A 141 -10.61 -0.76 -3.84
C HIS A 141 -9.49 0.28 -3.79
N THR A 142 -8.25 -0.16 -3.62
CA THR A 142 -7.05 0.68 -3.55
C THR A 142 -5.98 0.19 -4.52
N THR A 143 -4.96 1.03 -4.77
CA THR A 143 -3.75 0.69 -5.55
C THR A 143 -2.54 1.51 -5.09
N GLY A 144 -1.42 1.43 -5.80
CA GLY A 144 -0.26 2.30 -5.61
C GLY A 144 -0.65 3.78 -5.67
N GLY A 145 -0.22 4.55 -4.68
CA GLY A 145 -0.66 5.93 -4.46
C GLY A 145 -1.68 6.09 -3.33
N ASN A 146 -2.32 5.01 -2.86
CA ASN A 146 -3.18 5.04 -1.67
C ASN A 146 -2.44 4.86 -0.33
N SER A 147 -1.12 4.66 -0.32
CA SER A 147 -0.34 4.57 0.92
C SER A 147 -0.51 5.85 1.75
N GLY A 148 -0.86 5.70 3.03
CA GLY A 148 -1.18 6.80 3.94
C GLY A 148 -2.60 7.35 3.84
N SER A 149 -3.47 6.77 2.99
CA SER A 149 -4.86 7.24 2.89
C SER A 149 -5.61 7.03 4.21
N PRO A 150 -6.39 8.02 4.68
CA PRO A 150 -7.21 7.86 5.88
C PRO A 150 -8.35 6.88 5.62
N VAL A 151 -8.56 5.94 6.54
CA VAL A 151 -9.75 5.08 6.58
C VAL A 151 -10.70 5.66 7.62
N LEU A 152 -11.90 6.03 7.17
CA LEU A 152 -12.90 6.70 7.99
C LEU A 152 -14.07 5.78 8.29
N ASP A 153 -14.65 5.92 9.48
CA ASP A 153 -15.91 5.27 9.82
C ASP A 153 -17.14 5.97 9.20
N ALA A 154 -18.34 5.48 9.52
CA ALA A 154 -19.60 6.03 9.01
C ALA A 154 -19.86 7.50 9.42
N ASN A 155 -19.18 8.00 10.45
CA ASN A 155 -19.29 9.37 10.94
C ASN A 155 -18.14 10.26 10.47
N GLY A 156 -17.20 9.72 9.68
CA GLY A 156 -16.03 10.46 9.21
C GLY A 156 -14.86 10.50 10.20
N SER A 157 -14.89 9.69 11.27
CA SER A 157 -13.79 9.59 12.23
C SER A 157 -12.70 8.67 11.71
N LEU A 158 -11.43 9.03 11.93
CA LEU A 158 -10.28 8.23 11.50
C LEU A 158 -10.19 6.93 12.31
N ILE A 159 -10.25 5.79 11.64
CA ILE A 159 -10.13 4.46 12.26
C ILE A 159 -8.88 3.69 11.82
N GLY A 160 -8.23 4.11 10.74
CA GLY A 160 -6.99 3.49 10.30
C GLY A 160 -6.27 4.24 9.21
N LEU A 161 -5.07 3.78 8.89
CA LEU A 161 -4.24 4.32 7.81
C LEU A 161 -3.91 3.19 6.83
N ASN A 162 -4.34 3.34 5.59
CA ASN A 162 -4.08 2.35 4.53
C ASN A 162 -2.58 2.31 4.20
N PHE A 163 -2.00 1.12 4.07
CA PHE A 163 -0.59 1.00 3.68
C PHE A 163 -0.32 -0.04 2.58
N ASP A 164 -1.19 -1.06 2.40
CA ASP A 164 -0.92 -2.13 1.45
C ASP A 164 -2.20 -2.84 0.93
N ARG A 165 -2.03 -3.91 0.16
CA ARG A 165 -3.06 -4.83 -0.34
C ARG A 165 -2.66 -6.27 -0.06
N VAL A 166 -3.65 -7.14 0.11
CA VAL A 166 -3.40 -8.59 0.25
C VAL A 166 -2.91 -9.18 -1.07
N TRP A 167 -2.21 -10.32 -0.98
CA TRP A 167 -1.62 -11.00 -2.12
C TRP A 167 -2.63 -11.32 -3.23
N GLU A 168 -3.78 -11.88 -2.87
CA GLU A 168 -4.86 -12.23 -3.79
C GLU A 168 -5.48 -10.99 -4.48
N GLY A 169 -5.31 -9.81 -3.88
CA GLY A 169 -5.78 -8.53 -4.42
C GLY A 169 -4.78 -7.82 -5.34
N THR A 170 -3.59 -8.36 -5.57
CA THR A 170 -2.56 -7.70 -6.41
C THR A 170 -3.00 -7.48 -7.86
N MET A 171 -3.97 -8.24 -8.33
CA MET A 171 -4.58 -8.11 -9.67
C MET A 171 -5.59 -6.97 -9.79
N SER A 172 -5.94 -6.27 -8.69
CA SER A 172 -7.03 -5.29 -8.64
C SER A 172 -6.86 -4.06 -9.55
N ASP A 173 -5.66 -3.86 -10.10
CA ASP A 173 -5.37 -2.80 -11.06
C ASP A 173 -5.94 -3.11 -12.45
N ILE A 174 -6.18 -4.39 -12.74
CA ILE A 174 -6.74 -4.89 -14.00
C ILE A 174 -8.14 -5.47 -13.79
N TYR A 175 -8.34 -6.23 -12.71
CA TYR A 175 -9.63 -6.83 -12.39
C TYR A 175 -9.85 -6.90 -10.88
N TYR A 176 -10.95 -6.28 -10.43
CA TYR A 176 -11.35 -6.29 -9.03
C TYR A 176 -12.34 -7.41 -8.76
N ASP A 177 -11.96 -8.33 -7.86
CA ASP A 177 -12.84 -9.37 -7.32
C ASP A 177 -13.18 -9.06 -5.86
N PRO A 178 -14.44 -8.73 -5.53
CA PRO A 178 -14.84 -8.37 -4.17
C PRO A 178 -14.69 -9.52 -3.17
N SER A 179 -14.59 -10.78 -3.61
CA SER A 179 -14.44 -11.92 -2.71
C SER A 179 -13.05 -12.01 -2.08
N ILE A 180 -12.01 -11.56 -2.80
CA ILE A 180 -10.59 -11.74 -2.41
C ILE A 180 -9.78 -10.44 -2.33
N CYS A 181 -10.24 -9.35 -2.95
CA CYS A 181 -9.52 -8.08 -2.90
C CYS A 181 -9.74 -7.40 -1.53
N ARG A 182 -8.65 -7.21 -0.79
CA ARG A 182 -8.65 -6.45 0.47
C ARG A 182 -7.51 -5.44 0.51
N ASN A 183 -7.80 -4.25 1.02
CA ASN A 183 -6.77 -3.31 1.43
C ASN A 183 -6.34 -3.60 2.88
N ILE A 184 -5.09 -3.28 3.21
CA ILE A 184 -4.50 -3.48 4.53
C ILE A 184 -4.27 -2.11 5.17
N SER A 185 -4.81 -1.93 6.37
CA SER A 185 -4.67 -0.70 7.13
C SER A 185 -4.11 -0.98 8.52
N VAL A 186 -3.29 -0.07 9.04
CA VAL A 186 -2.94 -0.07 10.47
C VAL A 186 -4.13 0.50 11.25
N ASP A 187 -4.45 -0.13 12.38
CA ASP A 187 -5.49 0.34 13.30
C ASP A 187 -5.02 1.63 14.00
N ILE A 188 -5.87 2.65 14.04
CA ILE A 188 -5.49 3.94 14.64
C ILE A 188 -5.13 3.79 16.12
N ARG A 189 -5.72 2.81 16.82
CA ARG A 189 -5.36 2.52 18.23
C ARG A 189 -3.93 2.05 18.36
N TYR A 190 -3.41 1.27 17.40
CA TYR A 190 -2.00 0.87 17.41
C TYR A 190 -1.07 2.05 17.19
N VAL A 191 -1.42 2.94 16.26
CA VAL A 191 -0.65 4.18 16.00
C VAL A 191 -0.57 5.01 17.27
N LEU A 192 -1.71 5.25 17.94
CA LEU A 192 -1.76 6.01 19.19
C LEU A 192 -1.02 5.29 20.33
N PHE A 193 -1.13 3.96 20.44
CA PHE A 193 -0.39 3.14 21.40
C PHE A 193 1.12 3.29 21.22
N ILE A 194 1.63 3.25 19.98
CA ILE A 194 3.04 3.44 19.70
C ILE A 194 3.48 4.86 20.04
N VAL A 195 2.70 5.88 19.66
CA VAL A 195 3.03 7.29 19.97
C VAL A 195 3.06 7.53 21.48
N ASP A 196 2.07 7.05 22.21
CA ASP A 196 1.95 7.28 23.65
C ASP A 196 2.87 6.35 24.47
N LYS A 197 2.63 5.04 24.44
CA LYS A 197 3.30 4.06 25.32
C LYS A 197 4.71 3.76 24.87
N PHE A 198 4.93 3.57 23.57
CA PHE A 198 6.25 3.19 23.06
C PHE A 198 7.17 4.40 22.91
N ALA A 199 6.71 5.52 22.36
CA ALA A 199 7.56 6.70 22.15
C ALA A 199 7.55 7.67 23.35
N GLY A 200 6.55 7.62 24.24
CA GLY A 200 6.41 8.60 25.32
C GLY A 200 6.01 9.99 24.82
N ALA A 201 5.43 10.08 23.61
CA ALA A 201 5.09 11.31 22.92
C ALA A 201 3.60 11.68 23.07
N GLY A 202 3.04 11.50 24.28
CA GLY A 202 1.62 11.75 24.57
C GLY A 202 1.14 13.19 24.30
N HIS A 203 2.05 14.15 24.15
CA HIS A 203 1.72 15.51 23.71
C HIS A 203 1.10 15.53 22.30
N LEU A 204 1.51 14.64 21.39
CA LEU A 204 0.93 14.52 20.05
C LEU A 204 -0.50 13.97 20.12
N VAL A 205 -0.75 13.00 21.01
CA VAL A 205 -2.10 12.48 21.25
C VAL A 205 -3.00 13.57 21.85
N SER A 206 -2.43 14.43 22.69
CA SER A 206 -3.16 15.53 23.34
C SER A 206 -3.53 16.67 22.38
N GLU A 207 -2.86 16.77 21.23
CA GLU A 207 -3.20 17.70 20.15
C GLU A 207 -4.40 17.22 19.32
N MET A 208 -4.74 15.93 19.39
CA MET A 208 -5.83 15.32 18.62
C MET A 208 -7.16 15.38 19.38
N GLU A 209 -8.26 15.45 18.63
CA GLU A 209 -9.61 15.23 19.17
C GLU A 209 -9.94 13.75 19.12
N LEU A 210 -9.97 13.08 20.28
CA LEU A 210 -10.31 11.67 20.39
C LEU A 210 -11.82 11.49 20.64
N ILE A 211 -12.50 10.89 19.65
CA ILE A 211 -13.90 10.48 19.77
C ILE A 211 -13.96 9.12 20.48
N ARG A 212 -14.87 8.95 21.45
CA ARG A 212 -15.01 7.76 22.30
C ARG A 212 -16.39 7.14 22.18
#